data_AF-A0A535PEN2-F1
#
_entry.id   AF-A0A535PEN2-F1
#
_cell.length_a   1.000
_cell.length_b   1.000
_cell.length_c   1.000
_cell.angle_alpha   90.00
_cell.angle_beta   90.00
_cell.angle_gamma   90.00
#
_symmetry.space_group_name_H-M   'P 1'
#
loop_
_entity.id
_entity.type
_entity.pdbx_description
1 polymer ?
#
loop_
_entity_poly.entity_id
_entity_poly.type
_entity_poly.pdbx_seq_one_letter_code
_entity_poly.pdbx_strand_id
1 'polypeptide(L)'
;MSQNLYGCGKIVGKSYTSGKGKHMHSSVEQYLAFLHTKHRAPATVKVVCQDLAHFAAWWEGARQRTFDPALLRHEDLRDWRLARQRDDGAAPATINRGLASLRGY
;
A
#
# COMPACT_ATOMS: atom_id res chain seq x y z
N MET A 1 -2.47 27.59 -5.19
CA MET A 1 -3.71 26.84 -4.90
C MET A 1 -3.36 25.35 -4.81
N SER A 2 -3.07 24.84 -3.60
CA SER A 2 -2.69 23.42 -3.41
C SER A 2 -3.91 22.59 -3.07
N GLN A 3 -4.39 21.80 -4.03
CA GLN A 3 -5.47 20.85 -3.77
C GLN A 3 -4.92 19.60 -3.07
N ASN A 4 -5.54 19.31 -1.92
CA ASN A 4 -5.34 18.11 -1.11
C ASN A 4 -6.04 16.93 -1.80
N LEU A 5 -5.42 16.30 -2.81
CA LEU A 5 -6.15 15.45 -3.75
C LEU A 5 -6.29 13.97 -3.35
N TYR A 6 -5.52 13.46 -2.39
CA TYR A 6 -5.64 12.06 -1.98
C TYR A 6 -5.34 12.01 -0.48
N GLY A 7 -6.19 11.37 0.33
CA GLY A 7 -6.01 11.21 1.78
C GLY A 7 -4.81 10.37 2.20
N CYS A 8 -3.73 10.40 1.42
CA CYS A 8 -2.41 9.85 1.70
C CYS A 8 -1.46 11.05 1.74
N GLY A 9 -0.71 11.19 2.84
CA GLY A 9 0.03 12.39 3.23
C GLY A 9 0.84 13.08 2.13
N LYS A 10 0.97 14.40 2.25
CA LYS A 10 1.66 15.26 1.30
C LYS A 10 3.09 14.79 1.02
N ILE A 11 3.41 14.50 -0.25
CA ILE A 11 4.78 14.42 -0.75
C ILE A 11 5.28 15.82 -1.14
N VAL A 12 5.56 16.66 -0.16
CA VAL A 12 6.40 17.85 -0.37
C VAL A 12 7.51 17.79 0.66
N GLY A 13 8.75 17.74 0.17
CA GLY A 13 9.96 17.63 0.97
C GLY A 13 10.03 18.68 2.06
N LYS A 14 9.73 18.27 3.29
CA LYS A 14 10.25 18.87 4.51
C LYS A 14 9.94 17.97 5.70
N SER A 15 11.02 17.57 6.38
CA SER A 15 11.15 17.16 7.78
C SER A 15 9.96 16.46 8.44
N TYR A 16 10.17 15.17 8.71
CA TYR A 16 9.38 14.36 9.63
C TYR A 16 9.22 15.07 10.99
N THR A 17 8.00 15.50 11.32
CA THR A 17 7.58 15.75 12.69
C THR A 17 6.23 15.08 12.95
N SER A 18 6.24 14.29 14.02
CA SER A 18 5.18 13.46 14.57
C SER A 18 3.79 14.12 14.63
N GLY A 19 2.75 13.37 14.20
CA GLY A 19 1.36 13.78 14.37
C GLY A 19 0.32 12.89 13.65
N LYS A 20 0.08 11.68 14.17
CA LYS A 20 -1.11 10.81 13.94
C LYS A 20 -1.86 10.93 12.60
N GLY A 21 -1.16 10.75 11.48
CA GLY A 21 -1.67 10.06 10.30
C GLY A 21 -0.89 8.76 10.19
N LYS A 22 -1.50 7.63 9.82
CA LYS A 22 -0.73 6.41 9.52
C LYS A 22 0.15 6.70 8.31
N HIS A 23 1.38 7.17 8.55
CA HIS A 23 2.38 7.34 7.50
C HIS A 23 2.75 5.94 7.03
N MET A 24 2.45 5.65 5.77
CA MET A 24 2.89 4.41 5.13
C MET A 24 4.42 4.41 5.03
N HIS A 25 5.01 3.22 4.96
CA HIS A 25 6.46 3.08 4.86
C HIS A 25 7.01 3.88 3.66
N SER A 26 8.14 4.55 3.83
CA SER A 26 8.68 5.54 2.88
C SER A 26 8.92 4.97 1.47
N SER A 27 9.28 3.70 1.35
CA SER A 27 9.41 3.03 0.05
C SER A 27 8.09 2.90 -0.71
N VAL A 28 6.95 2.78 -0.01
CA VAL A 28 5.63 2.79 -0.65
C VAL A 28 5.32 4.19 -1.18
N GLU A 29 5.63 5.23 -0.41
CA GLU A 29 5.46 6.62 -0.87
C GLU A 29 6.32 6.90 -2.12
N GLN A 30 7.56 6.42 -2.14
CA GLN A 30 8.45 6.51 -3.31
C GLN A 30 7.88 5.78 -4.53
N TYR A 31 7.32 4.58 -4.33
CA TYR A 31 6.71 3.82 -5.40
C TYR A 31 5.47 4.52 -5.99
N LEU A 32 4.60 5.08 -5.14
CA LEU A 32 3.44 5.83 -5.60
C LEU A 32 3.85 7.10 -6.37
N ALA A 33 4.91 7.79 -5.92
CA ALA A 33 5.49 8.91 -6.65
C ALA A 33 6.05 8.46 -8.02
N PHE A 34 6.72 7.31 -8.09
CA PHE A 34 7.18 6.72 -9.35
C PHE A 34 6.02 6.39 -10.31
N LEU A 35 4.92 5.84 -9.82
CA LEU A 35 3.74 5.60 -10.68
C LEU A 35 3.15 6.91 -11.23
N HIS A 36 3.21 7.98 -10.46
CA HIS A 36 2.79 9.31 -10.90
C HIS A 36 3.72 9.86 -12.00
N THR A 37 5.04 9.71 -11.88
CA THR A 37 5.98 10.12 -12.94
C THR A 37 5.83 9.31 -14.22
N LYS A 38 5.31 8.08 -14.13
CA LYS A 38 4.92 7.24 -15.28
C LYS A 38 3.56 7.62 -15.89
N HIS A 39 2.97 8.75 -15.51
CA HIS A 39 1.67 9.23 -15.99
C HIS A 39 0.53 8.22 -15.82
N ARG A 40 0.60 7.37 -14.78
CA ARG A 40 -0.54 6.51 -14.45
C ARG A 40 -1.73 7.35 -14.04
N ALA A 41 -2.92 6.92 -14.44
CA ALA A 41 -4.16 7.61 -14.08
C ALA A 41 -4.24 7.76 -12.55
N PRO A 42 -4.67 8.92 -12.02
CA PRO A 42 -4.69 9.14 -10.57
C PRO A 42 -5.59 8.14 -9.82
N ALA A 43 -6.68 7.71 -10.46
CA ALA A 43 -7.53 6.64 -9.95
C ALA A 43 -6.78 5.32 -9.76
N THR A 44 -5.88 4.96 -10.69
CA THR A 44 -5.03 3.77 -10.58
C THR A 44 -4.04 3.90 -9.43
N VAL A 45 -3.38 5.05 -9.28
CA VAL A 45 -2.44 5.29 -8.17
C VAL A 45 -3.17 5.19 -6.82
N LYS A 46 -4.40 5.74 -6.73
CA LYS A 46 -5.23 5.63 -5.52
C LYS A 46 -5.56 4.17 -5.19
N VAL A 47 -5.95 3.37 -6.19
CA VAL A 47 -6.24 1.94 -5.98
C VAL A 47 -4.99 1.18 -5.52
N VAL A 48 -3.84 1.42 -6.14
CA VAL A 48 -2.56 0.80 -5.73
C VAL A 48 -2.21 1.20 -4.30
N CYS A 49 -2.37 2.47 -3.93
CA CYS A 49 -2.16 2.94 -2.56
C CYS A 49 -3.04 2.19 -1.55
N GLN A 50 -4.33 2.00 -1.87
CA GLN A 50 -5.27 1.27 -1.01
C GLN A 50 -4.88 -0.21 -0.88
N ASP A 51 -4.50 -0.85 -1.98
CA ASP A 51 -4.07 -2.26 -1.97
C ASP A 51 -2.81 -2.44 -1.11
N LEU A 52 -1.81 -1.56 -1.25
CA LEU A 52 -0.58 -1.58 -0.45
C LEU A 52 -0.85 -1.28 1.04
N ALA A 53 -1.75 -0.34 1.34
CA ALA A 53 -2.15 -0.04 2.72
C ALA A 53 -2.84 -1.24 3.39
N HIS A 54 -3.75 -1.91 2.67
CA HIS A 54 -4.42 -3.11 3.18
C HIS A 54 -3.44 -4.26 3.40
N PHE A 55 -2.51 -4.48 2.48
CA PHE A 55 -1.47 -5.49 2.65
C PHE A 55 -0.58 -5.18 3.87
N ALA A 56 -0.11 -3.94 4.00
CA ALA A 56 0.71 -3.52 5.13
C ALA A 56 -0.01 -3.74 6.46
N ALA A 57 -1.27 -3.31 6.57
CA ALA A 57 -2.07 -3.51 7.79
C ALA A 57 -2.26 -5.00 8.14
N TRP A 58 -2.50 -5.85 7.14
CA TRP A 58 -2.56 -7.29 7.35
C TRP A 58 -1.22 -7.87 7.80
N TRP A 59 -0.12 -7.49 7.14
CA TRP A 59 1.21 -8.01 7.43
C TRP A 59 1.68 -7.62 8.83
N GLU A 60 1.37 -6.39 9.27
CA GLU A 60 1.62 -5.93 10.64
C GLU A 60 0.90 -6.79 11.68
N GLY A 61 -0.36 -7.14 11.41
CA GLY A 61 -1.12 -8.07 12.24
C GLY A 61 -0.56 -9.48 12.23
N ALA A 62 -0.16 -10.00 11.06
CA ALA A 62 0.38 -11.35 10.92
C ALA A 62 1.77 -11.50 11.57
N ARG A 63 2.61 -10.47 11.52
CA ARG A 63 4.00 -10.49 12.02
C ARG A 63 4.19 -9.77 13.35
N GLN A 64 3.13 -9.16 13.90
CA GLN A 64 3.12 -8.43 15.17
C GLN A 64 4.23 -7.36 15.25
N ARG A 65 4.46 -6.66 14.14
CA ARG A 65 5.50 -5.61 14.02
C ARG A 65 5.12 -4.61 12.93
N THR A 66 5.75 -3.44 12.96
CA THR A 66 5.58 -2.41 11.90
C THR A 66 6.00 -2.94 10.53
N PHE A 67 5.25 -2.57 9.49
CA PHE A 67 5.49 -2.99 8.12
C PHE A 67 6.89 -2.60 7.66
N ASP A 68 7.64 -3.61 7.20
CA ASP A 68 8.98 -3.44 6.66
C ASP A 68 9.11 -4.25 5.36
N PRO A 69 9.19 -3.58 4.19
CA PRO A 69 9.34 -4.22 2.90
C PRO A 69 10.59 -5.11 2.79
N ALA A 70 11.67 -4.78 3.53
CA ALA A 70 12.90 -5.56 3.51
C ALA A 70 12.74 -6.95 4.13
N LEU A 71 11.65 -7.18 4.87
CA LEU A 71 11.34 -8.44 5.54
C LEU A 71 10.24 -9.23 4.83
N LEU A 72 9.74 -8.74 3.70
CA LEU A 72 8.74 -9.44 2.92
C LEU A 72 9.32 -10.71 2.32
N ARG A 73 8.60 -11.81 2.52
CA ARG A 73 8.89 -13.11 1.91
C ARG A 73 7.86 -13.42 0.85
N HIS A 74 8.20 -14.25 -0.13
CA HIS A 74 7.24 -14.73 -1.13
C HIS A 74 6.02 -15.41 -0.50
N GLU A 75 6.23 -16.07 0.64
CA GLU A 75 5.17 -16.70 1.45
C GLU A 75 4.13 -15.69 1.94
N ASP A 76 4.53 -14.45 2.25
CA ASP A 76 3.60 -13.41 2.73
C ASP A 76 2.53 -13.07 1.69
N LEU A 77 2.88 -13.10 0.40
CA LEU A 77 1.91 -12.87 -0.68
C LEU A 77 0.89 -14.00 -0.78
N ARG A 78 1.34 -15.24 -0.55
CA ARG A 78 0.47 -16.42 -0.53
C ARG A 78 -0.44 -16.38 0.70
N ASP A 79 0.11 -16.11 1.87
CA ASP A 79 -0.63 -16.08 3.13
C ASP A 79 -1.66 -14.95 3.13
N TRP A 80 -1.30 -13.79 2.58
CA TRP A 80 -2.24 -12.68 2.40
C TRP A 80 -3.41 -13.04 1.49
N ARG A 81 -3.14 -13.73 0.38
CA ARG A 81 -4.19 -14.23 -0.51
C ARG A 81 -5.13 -15.18 0.23
N LEU A 82 -4.58 -16.12 1.01
CA LEU A 82 -5.37 -17.08 1.78
C LEU A 82 -6.22 -16.39 2.85
N ALA A 83 -5.64 -15.44 3.58
CA ALA A 83 -6.38 -14.62 4.56
C ALA A 83 -7.53 -13.86 3.90
N ARG A 84 -7.29 -13.19 2.77
CA ARG A 84 -8.32 -12.48 1.99
C ARG A 84 -9.45 -13.37 1.47
N GLN A 85 -9.14 -14.63 1.13
CA GLN A 85 -10.14 -15.60 0.71
C GLN A 85 -10.97 -16.10 1.89
N ARG A 86 -10.34 -16.28 3.06
CA ARG A 86 -10.97 -16.85 4.25
C ARG A 86 -11.78 -15.82 5.04
N ASP A 87 -11.23 -14.63 5.24
CA ASP A 87 -11.68 -13.68 6.27
C ASP A 87 -12.59 -12.58 5.68
N ASP A 88 -12.32 -12.13 4.45
CA ASP A 88 -13.03 -10.99 3.85
C ASP A 88 -14.16 -11.39 2.89
N GLY A 89 -14.20 -12.66 2.46
CA GLY A 89 -15.09 -13.09 1.36
C GLY A 89 -14.86 -12.31 0.07
N ALA A 90 -13.68 -11.68 -0.09
CA ALA A 90 -13.42 -10.76 -1.17
C ALA A 90 -13.50 -11.47 -2.52
N ALA A 91 -14.16 -10.82 -3.49
CA ALA A 91 -14.28 -11.37 -4.84
C ALA A 91 -12.88 -11.69 -5.42
N PRO A 92 -12.72 -12.81 -6.15
CA PRO A 92 -11.43 -13.20 -6.73
C PRO A 92 -10.76 -12.09 -7.54
N ALA A 93 -11.55 -11.27 -8.26
CA ALA A 93 -11.05 -10.12 -9.01
C ALA A 93 -10.36 -9.06 -8.13
N THR A 94 -10.90 -8.78 -6.93
CA THR A 94 -10.33 -7.82 -5.98
C THR A 94 -9.04 -8.35 -5.37
N ILE A 95 -8.97 -9.65 -5.10
CA ILE A 95 -7.74 -10.31 -4.60
C ILE A 95 -6.66 -10.27 -5.68
N ASN A 96 -6.99 -10.65 -6.92
CA ASN A 96 -6.05 -10.64 -8.04
C ASN A 96 -5.55 -9.23 -8.36
N ARG A 97 -6.41 -8.21 -8.27
CA ARG A 97 -6.00 -6.81 -8.42
C ARG A 97 -5.00 -6.39 -7.34
N GLY A 98 -5.28 -6.71 -6.08
CA GLY A 98 -4.34 -6.43 -4.98
C GLY A 98 -2.99 -7.12 -5.16
N LEU A 99 -2.99 -8.37 -5.62
CA LEU A 99 -1.76 -9.09 -5.95
C LEU A 99 -1.00 -8.47 -7.13
N ALA A 100 -1.70 -7.95 -8.14
CA ALA A 100 -1.07 -7.23 -9.24
C ALA A 100 -0.42 -5.93 -8.76
N SER A 101 -1.11 -5.18 -7.89
CA SER A 101 -0.55 -3.99 -7.24
C SER A 101 0.72 -4.31 -6.44
N LEU A 102 0.73 -5.41 -5.68
CA LEU A 102 1.90 -5.84 -4.91
C LEU A 102 3.07 -6.34 -5.77
N ARG A 103 2.80 -7.00 -6.91
CA ARG A 103 3.86 -7.47 -7.81
C ARG A 103 4.57 -6.35 -8.56
N GLY A 104 3.87 -5.23 -8.74
CA GLY A 104 4.44 -4.05 -9.39
C GLY A 104 5.31 -3.21 -8.46
N TYR A 105 5.12 -3.36 -7.15
CA TYR A 105 5.89 -2.72 -6.07
C TYR A 105 7.19 -3.48 -5.82
#